data_AF-A0A6C0JI05-F1
#
_entry.id   AF-A0A6C0JI05-F1
#
_cell.length_a   1.000
_cell.length_b   1.000
_cell.length_c   1.000
_cell.angle_alpha   90.00
_cell.angle_beta   90.00
_cell.angle_gamma   90.00
#
_symmetry.space_group_name_H-M   'P 1'
#
loop_
_entity.id
_entity.type
_entity.pdbx_description
1 polymer ?
#
loop_
_entity_poly.entity_id
_entity_poly.type
_entity_poly.pdbx_seq_one_letter_code
_entity_poly.pdbx_strand_id
1 'polypeptide(L)'
;MSSVSSLNNIAPIQLVPFTDNDILFTSSKLTVTKPIVDNSFNYSHMGDYVVSASSFKNDTCAPFHAFNNLSTSYWETDSSGNADFNNQSSEQRSYSAAYIQNPYSNSTMANSSYQGGGLKANNWSTMVGQNPIQGEWLQITLPSQQPIFLYKYSILTPVPVGGIMTFPSKFMVVGSSDGVNWDYVDQQNLSTPRDTSDGKPVVFNLNVTKNYNYYRLIVSEMFKQNSVLRINEWALYGTTEHVVNKETFVGMNSFSPITYEISQRKIKYVDYKNSVSLEEQNKKAESYILQNQKDDPTNLQNNIDTSLLLPGVLIGILALSFHYYSRR
;
A
#
# COMPACT_ATOMS: atom_id res chain seq x y z
N MET A 1 47.27 -1.24 3.66
CA MET A 1 46.20 -0.27 4.02
C MET A 1 45.03 -0.54 3.10
N SER A 2 44.04 -1.30 3.58
CA SER A 2 42.81 -1.59 2.82
C SER A 2 41.82 -0.46 3.05
N SER A 3 41.48 0.25 1.98
CA SER A 3 40.46 1.30 1.95
C SER A 3 39.13 0.75 2.43
N VAL A 4 38.60 1.31 3.52
CA VAL A 4 37.20 1.15 3.91
C VAL A 4 36.38 1.91 2.86
N SER A 5 35.68 1.18 1.99
CA SER A 5 34.67 1.78 1.12
C SER A 5 33.61 2.42 2.01
N SER A 6 33.43 3.73 1.90
CA SER A 6 32.31 4.44 2.50
C SER A 6 31.01 3.74 2.11
N LEU A 7 30.19 3.38 3.09
CA LEU A 7 28.80 3.02 2.85
C LEU A 7 28.16 4.26 2.22
N ASN A 8 27.94 4.21 0.90
CA ASN A 8 27.20 5.25 0.21
C ASN A 8 25.81 5.33 0.85
N ASN A 9 25.46 6.47 1.44
CA ASN A 9 24.07 6.77 1.78
C ASN A 9 23.31 6.84 0.45
N ILE A 10 22.64 5.76 0.07
CA ILE A 10 21.80 5.72 -1.13
C ILE A 10 20.57 6.58 -0.82
N ALA A 11 20.55 7.80 -1.36
CA ALA A 11 19.39 8.68 -1.28
C ALA A 11 18.30 8.19 -2.24
N PRO A 12 17.02 8.26 -1.86
CA PRO A 12 15.92 7.91 -2.76
C PRO A 12 15.81 8.94 -3.90
N ILE A 13 15.61 8.44 -5.11
CA ILE A 13 15.37 9.26 -6.32
C ILE A 13 13.88 9.51 -6.49
N GLN A 14 13.51 10.68 -7.00
CA GLN A 14 12.13 10.97 -7.40
C GLN A 14 11.87 10.34 -8.77
N LEU A 15 10.96 9.37 -8.83
CA LEU A 15 10.58 8.67 -10.05
C LEU A 15 9.58 9.47 -10.88
N VAL A 16 8.56 9.99 -10.20
CA VAL A 16 7.49 10.83 -10.74
C VAL A 16 6.93 11.72 -9.63
N PRO A 17 6.35 12.89 -9.94
CA PRO A 17 6.55 13.60 -11.20
C PRO A 17 8.04 13.89 -11.42
N PHE A 18 8.47 14.09 -12.67
CA PHE A 18 9.89 14.36 -12.94
C PHE A 18 10.29 15.72 -12.39
N THR A 19 11.52 15.84 -11.87
CA THR A 19 12.06 17.12 -11.37
C THR A 19 12.41 18.08 -12.50
N ASP A 20 12.66 17.55 -13.69
CA ASP A 20 12.82 18.32 -14.92
C ASP A 20 11.43 18.65 -15.47
N ASN A 21 11.05 19.93 -15.37
CA ASN A 21 9.73 20.41 -15.81
C ASN A 21 9.51 20.28 -17.34
N ASP A 22 10.57 19.99 -18.12
CA ASP A 22 10.44 19.74 -19.56
C ASP A 22 9.99 18.30 -19.85
N ILE A 23 9.98 17.41 -18.85
CA ILE A 23 9.54 16.02 -18.97
C ILE A 23 8.15 15.88 -18.34
N LEU A 24 7.12 16.02 -19.16
CA LEU A 24 5.72 15.91 -18.76
C LEU A 24 4.98 14.85 -19.59
N PHE A 25 4.05 14.15 -18.97
CA PHE A 25 3.08 13.34 -19.69
C PHE A 25 2.09 14.25 -20.43
N THR A 26 2.00 14.07 -21.74
CA THR A 26 0.94 14.66 -22.57
C THR A 26 -0.11 13.63 -22.99
N SER A 27 0.11 12.36 -22.63
CA SER A 27 -0.76 11.21 -22.86
C SER A 27 -0.48 10.13 -21.81
N SER A 28 -1.23 9.02 -21.85
CA SER A 28 -1.01 7.85 -21.00
C SER A 28 0.37 7.21 -21.14
N LYS A 29 1.13 7.52 -22.21
CA LYS A 29 2.48 7.01 -22.41
C LYS A 29 3.49 8.14 -22.59
N LEU A 30 4.65 8.01 -21.95
CA LEU A 30 5.80 8.88 -22.11
C LEU A 30 7.07 8.04 -22.29
N THR A 31 7.87 8.33 -23.31
CA THR A 31 9.17 7.69 -23.51
C THR A 31 10.29 8.66 -23.17
N VAL A 32 11.02 8.38 -22.10
CA VAL A 32 12.17 9.17 -21.68
C VAL A 32 13.42 8.66 -22.41
N THR A 33 14.00 9.50 -23.27
CA THR A 33 15.12 9.11 -24.17
C THR A 33 16.48 9.60 -23.70
N LYS A 34 16.52 10.49 -22.71
CA LYS A 34 17.76 10.99 -22.11
C LYS A 34 17.81 10.55 -20.65
N PRO A 35 18.98 10.15 -20.11
CA PRO A 35 19.09 9.90 -18.69
C PRO A 35 18.67 11.14 -17.91
N ILE A 36 17.69 11.00 -17.04
CA ILE A 36 17.42 12.01 -16.01
C ILE A 36 18.50 11.76 -14.96
N VAL A 37 19.56 12.57 -15.01
CA VAL A 37 20.73 12.39 -14.14
C VAL A 37 20.41 13.01 -12.79
N ASP A 38 20.16 12.17 -11.79
CA ASP A 38 20.45 12.53 -10.40
C ASP A 38 21.94 12.19 -10.19
N ASN A 39 22.74 13.21 -9.87
CA ASN A 39 24.20 13.13 -9.68
C ASN A 39 24.62 12.13 -8.57
N SER A 40 23.67 11.49 -7.91
CA SER A 40 23.87 10.59 -6.78
C SER A 40 23.83 9.10 -7.15
N PHE A 41 23.47 8.69 -8.39
CA PHE A 41 23.12 7.29 -8.64
C PHE A 41 23.23 6.76 -10.10
N ASN A 42 23.50 5.45 -10.25
CA ASN A 42 23.52 4.72 -11.54
C ASN A 42 22.12 4.19 -11.93
N TYR A 43 21.10 5.05 -11.93
CA TYR A 43 19.77 4.73 -12.47
C TYR A 43 19.48 5.69 -13.62
N SER A 44 19.34 5.16 -14.83
CA SER A 44 18.83 5.97 -15.93
C SER A 44 17.31 5.83 -15.94
N HIS A 45 16.59 6.92 -15.68
CA HIS A 45 15.13 7.01 -15.81
C HIS A 45 14.65 6.87 -17.27
N MET A 46 15.35 6.11 -18.10
CA MET A 46 15.09 6.00 -19.53
C MET A 46 14.12 4.87 -19.82
N GLY A 47 13.31 5.05 -20.85
CA GLY A 47 12.36 4.06 -21.33
C GLY A 47 10.92 4.53 -21.25
N ASP A 48 10.02 3.56 -21.37
CA ASP A 48 8.59 3.82 -21.42
C ASP A 48 8.00 3.86 -20.00
N TYR A 49 7.34 4.98 -19.71
CA TYR A 49 6.43 5.11 -18.59
C TYR A 49 5.00 5.03 -19.13
N VAL A 50 4.15 4.26 -18.48
CA VAL A 50 2.74 4.12 -18.85
C VAL A 50 1.87 4.36 -17.64
N VAL A 51 0.93 5.28 -17.77
CA VAL A 51 -0.06 5.61 -16.74
C VAL A 51 -1.42 5.08 -17.17
N SER A 52 -2.17 4.54 -16.22
CA SER A 52 -3.55 4.10 -16.43
C SER A 52 -4.36 4.27 -15.14
N ALA A 53 -5.68 4.23 -15.25
CA ALA A 53 -6.58 4.22 -14.11
C ALA A 53 -7.78 3.31 -14.37
N SER A 54 -8.55 3.04 -13.32
CA SER A 54 -9.83 2.35 -13.39
C SER A 54 -10.83 3.06 -14.30
N SER A 55 -10.94 4.38 -14.12
CA SER A 55 -11.84 5.25 -14.85
C SER A 55 -11.28 6.67 -14.82
N PHE A 56 -11.81 7.54 -15.67
CA PHE A 56 -11.62 8.96 -15.53
C PHE A 56 -12.79 9.74 -16.11
N LYS A 57 -12.94 11.00 -15.72
CA LYS A 57 -14.06 11.85 -16.12
C LYS A 57 -13.99 12.29 -17.58
N ASN A 58 -12.85 12.74 -18.07
CA ASN A 58 -12.65 13.18 -19.46
C ASN A 58 -11.15 13.42 -19.69
N ASP A 59 -10.75 13.73 -20.92
CA ASP A 59 -9.33 13.93 -21.27
C ASP A 59 -8.65 15.07 -20.46
N THR A 60 -9.41 16.05 -19.93
CA THR A 60 -8.84 17.10 -19.06
C THR A 60 -8.60 16.63 -17.62
N CYS A 61 -9.17 15.49 -17.24
CA CYS A 61 -8.97 14.82 -15.94
C CYS A 61 -8.34 13.43 -16.10
N ALA A 62 -7.62 13.21 -17.20
CA ALA A 62 -6.95 11.96 -17.50
C ALA A 62 -5.92 11.53 -16.42
N PRO A 63 -5.62 10.22 -16.29
CA PRO A 63 -4.76 9.68 -15.23
C PRO A 63 -3.36 10.30 -15.15
N PHE A 64 -2.78 10.66 -16.29
CA PHE A 64 -1.41 11.18 -16.36
C PHE A 64 -1.25 12.56 -15.70
N HIS A 65 -2.33 13.31 -15.48
CA HIS A 65 -2.28 14.59 -14.78
C HIS A 65 -1.78 14.47 -13.34
N ALA A 66 -2.02 13.33 -12.69
CA ALA A 66 -1.51 13.05 -11.34
C ALA A 66 0.02 12.85 -11.29
N PHE A 67 0.73 12.86 -12.42
CA PHE A 67 2.17 12.62 -12.51
C PHE A 67 2.95 13.77 -13.15
N ASN A 68 2.35 14.96 -13.26
CA ASN A 68 2.92 16.12 -13.95
C ASN A 68 3.34 17.30 -13.05
N ASN A 69 3.26 17.18 -11.71
CA ASN A 69 3.56 18.28 -10.77
C ASN A 69 2.76 19.57 -11.07
N LEU A 70 1.49 19.42 -11.45
CA LEU A 70 0.60 20.55 -11.77
C LEU A 70 -0.50 20.65 -10.72
N SER A 71 -0.36 21.58 -9.78
CA SER A 71 -1.33 21.75 -8.68
C SER A 71 -2.75 22.11 -9.12
N THR A 72 -2.92 22.60 -10.36
CA THR A 72 -4.22 22.94 -10.95
C THR A 72 -4.82 21.83 -11.79
N SER A 73 -4.05 20.80 -12.14
CA SER A 73 -4.53 19.62 -12.86
C SER A 73 -4.69 18.45 -11.90
N TYR A 74 -5.55 17.49 -12.26
CA TYR A 74 -5.78 16.30 -11.46
C TYR A 74 -6.34 15.17 -12.33
N TRP A 75 -6.12 13.94 -11.86
CA TRP A 75 -6.96 12.82 -12.25
C TRP A 75 -8.27 12.88 -11.46
N GLU A 76 -9.42 12.66 -12.11
CA GLU A 76 -10.73 12.48 -11.48
C GLU A 76 -11.40 11.24 -12.05
N THR A 77 -11.93 10.38 -11.18
CA THR A 77 -12.69 9.17 -11.58
C THR A 77 -13.97 9.53 -12.32
N ASP A 78 -14.48 8.61 -13.15
CA ASP A 78 -15.80 8.81 -13.77
C ASP A 78 -16.93 8.84 -12.73
N SER A 79 -18.10 9.33 -13.12
CA SER A 79 -19.23 9.54 -12.21
C SER A 79 -20.58 9.47 -12.92
N SER A 80 -21.64 9.33 -12.13
CA SER A 80 -23.00 9.28 -12.66
C SER A 80 -23.34 10.56 -13.40
N GLY A 81 -23.89 10.42 -14.61
CA GLY A 81 -24.37 11.57 -15.39
C GLY A 81 -23.25 12.43 -15.99
N ASN A 82 -22.05 11.85 -16.15
CA ASN A 82 -20.97 12.49 -16.89
C ASN A 82 -21.41 12.81 -18.33
N ALA A 83 -21.66 14.09 -18.60
CA ALA A 83 -22.13 14.58 -19.90
C ALA A 83 -21.08 14.39 -21.01
N ASP A 84 -19.81 14.29 -20.64
CA ASP A 84 -18.72 14.16 -21.59
C ASP A 84 -18.57 12.74 -22.12
N PHE A 85 -19.18 11.72 -21.49
CA PHE A 85 -18.95 10.30 -21.80
C PHE A 85 -18.94 9.96 -23.32
N ASN A 86 -19.90 10.51 -24.07
CA ASN A 86 -20.02 10.24 -25.51
C ASN A 86 -19.02 11.03 -26.39
N ASN A 87 -18.42 12.08 -25.85
CA ASN A 87 -17.46 12.96 -26.53
C ASN A 87 -16.00 12.57 -26.23
N GLN A 88 -15.78 11.47 -25.53
CA GLN A 88 -14.46 11.04 -25.07
C GLN A 88 -13.65 10.31 -26.14
N SER A 89 -12.34 10.37 -25.97
CA SER A 89 -11.37 9.58 -26.73
C SER A 89 -11.73 8.08 -26.72
N SER A 90 -11.33 7.37 -27.77
CA SER A 90 -11.53 5.92 -27.86
C SER A 90 -10.79 5.15 -26.75
N GLU A 91 -9.69 5.71 -26.27
CA GLU A 91 -8.93 5.16 -25.14
C GLU A 91 -9.80 5.15 -23.87
N GLN A 92 -10.48 6.25 -23.55
CA GLN A 92 -11.37 6.35 -22.39
C GLN A 92 -12.55 5.38 -22.45
N ARG A 93 -13.20 5.27 -23.62
CA ARG A 93 -14.29 4.29 -23.84
C ARG A 93 -13.82 2.83 -23.76
N SER A 94 -12.52 2.59 -23.88
CA SER A 94 -11.93 1.26 -23.67
C SER A 94 -11.73 0.94 -22.19
N TYR A 95 -11.63 1.95 -21.31
CA TYR A 95 -11.49 1.74 -19.87
C TYR A 95 -12.82 1.35 -19.21
N SER A 96 -13.95 1.99 -19.54
CA SER A 96 -15.21 1.70 -18.83
C SER A 96 -16.47 2.01 -19.64
N ALA A 97 -17.58 1.32 -19.29
CA ALA A 97 -18.91 1.74 -19.73
C ALA A 97 -19.33 3.03 -18.99
N ALA A 98 -20.39 3.70 -19.45
CA ALA A 98 -20.89 4.89 -18.78
C ALA A 98 -21.26 4.58 -17.32
N TYR A 99 -20.78 5.40 -16.38
CA TYR A 99 -21.17 5.30 -14.99
C TYR A 99 -22.64 5.72 -14.83
N ILE A 100 -23.44 4.84 -14.24
CA ILE A 100 -24.85 5.09 -13.91
C ILE A 100 -25.07 5.39 -12.42
N GLN A 101 -24.01 5.29 -11.63
CA GLN A 101 -23.96 5.70 -10.23
C GLN A 101 -22.56 6.23 -9.92
N ASN A 102 -22.42 7.00 -8.84
CA ASN A 102 -21.12 7.49 -8.40
C ASN A 102 -20.28 6.37 -7.78
N PRO A 103 -18.95 6.35 -8.00
CA PRO A 103 -18.08 5.30 -7.46
C PRO A 103 -18.05 5.23 -5.94
N TYR A 104 -18.34 6.35 -5.26
CA TYR A 104 -18.40 6.41 -3.80
C TYR A 104 -19.78 6.84 -3.32
N SER A 105 -20.20 6.32 -2.17
CA SER A 105 -21.58 6.44 -1.65
C SER A 105 -22.03 7.86 -1.28
N ASN A 106 -21.12 8.83 -1.22
CA ASN A 106 -21.42 10.22 -0.87
C ASN A 106 -22.21 10.37 0.46
N SER A 107 -21.91 9.50 1.43
CA SER A 107 -22.63 9.46 2.70
C SER A 107 -22.35 10.71 3.54
N THR A 108 -23.37 11.27 4.19
CA THR A 108 -23.23 12.37 5.16
C THR A 108 -22.96 11.88 6.58
N MET A 109 -23.28 10.61 6.86
CA MET A 109 -23.28 10.01 8.20
C MET A 109 -22.09 9.09 8.46
N ALA A 110 -21.45 8.62 7.39
CA ALA A 110 -20.29 7.74 7.44
C ALA A 110 -19.31 8.12 6.32
N ASN A 111 -18.12 7.52 6.37
CA ASN A 111 -17.20 7.59 5.25
C ASN A 111 -17.85 7.03 3.97
N SER A 112 -17.48 7.61 2.84
CA SER A 112 -18.01 7.21 1.54
C SER A 112 -17.25 5.98 1.03
N SER A 113 -17.81 4.79 1.27
CA SER A 113 -17.28 3.53 0.74
C SER A 113 -17.39 3.45 -0.77
N TYR A 114 -16.42 2.75 -1.38
CA TYR A 114 -16.49 2.39 -2.79
C TYR A 114 -17.67 1.44 -3.06
N GLN A 115 -18.38 1.71 -4.15
CA GLN A 115 -19.55 0.96 -4.61
C GLN A 115 -19.55 0.71 -6.13
N GLY A 116 -18.54 1.21 -6.86
CA GLY A 116 -18.41 1.12 -8.31
C GLY A 116 -19.37 2.01 -9.10
N GLY A 117 -19.25 1.99 -10.42
CA GLY A 117 -20.02 2.82 -11.37
C GLY A 117 -21.41 2.28 -11.73
N GLY A 118 -21.92 1.29 -11.00
CA GLY A 118 -23.30 0.76 -11.10
C GLY A 118 -23.48 -0.39 -12.08
N LEU A 119 -22.62 -0.47 -13.11
CA LEU A 119 -22.52 -1.64 -13.98
C LEU A 119 -21.40 -2.58 -13.51
N LYS A 120 -21.53 -3.88 -13.78
CA LYS A 120 -20.49 -4.87 -13.45
C LYS A 120 -19.13 -4.54 -14.07
N ALA A 121 -19.13 -3.98 -15.28
CA ALA A 121 -17.91 -3.56 -15.98
C ALA A 121 -17.21 -2.36 -15.32
N ASN A 122 -17.92 -1.62 -14.46
CA ASN A 122 -17.42 -0.45 -13.74
C ASN A 122 -17.26 -0.74 -12.25
N ASN A 123 -17.16 -2.01 -11.88
CA ASN A 123 -16.85 -2.45 -10.52
C ASN A 123 -15.42 -2.99 -10.50
N TRP A 124 -14.51 -2.17 -10.02
CA TRP A 124 -13.09 -2.40 -10.05
C TRP A 124 -12.65 -3.20 -8.84
N SER A 125 -11.89 -4.25 -9.12
CA SER A 125 -11.26 -5.08 -8.10
C SER A 125 -9.85 -5.45 -8.55
N THR A 126 -8.87 -5.27 -7.67
CA THR A 126 -7.50 -5.74 -7.87
C THR A 126 -7.26 -6.95 -6.98
N MET A 127 -6.76 -8.05 -7.56
CA MET A 127 -6.33 -9.21 -6.77
C MET A 127 -4.97 -8.93 -6.15
N VAL A 128 -4.93 -8.77 -4.83
CA VAL A 128 -3.70 -8.55 -4.06
C VAL A 128 -3.43 -9.81 -3.23
N GLY A 129 -2.41 -10.57 -3.62
CA GLY A 129 -2.28 -11.97 -3.22
C GLY A 129 -3.53 -12.77 -3.60
N GLN A 130 -4.26 -13.26 -2.60
CA GLN A 130 -5.52 -14.00 -2.80
C GLN A 130 -6.77 -13.17 -2.47
N ASN A 131 -6.61 -11.89 -2.13
CA ASN A 131 -7.71 -11.05 -1.68
C ASN A 131 -8.16 -10.09 -2.80
N PRO A 132 -9.43 -10.12 -3.23
CA PRO A 132 -9.97 -9.08 -4.09
C PRO A 132 -10.16 -7.79 -3.31
N ILE A 133 -9.44 -6.73 -3.69
CA ILE A 133 -9.59 -5.40 -3.11
C ILE A 133 -10.38 -4.52 -4.08
N GLN A 134 -11.54 -4.06 -3.63
CA GLN A 134 -12.40 -3.17 -4.41
C GLN A 134 -11.99 -1.71 -4.23
N GLY A 135 -12.02 -0.95 -5.31
CA GLY A 135 -11.69 0.48 -5.28
C GLY A 135 -11.36 1.04 -6.66
N GLU A 136 -11.53 2.35 -6.81
CA GLU A 136 -10.93 3.05 -7.95
C GLU A 136 -9.40 3.01 -7.79
N TRP A 137 -8.69 2.95 -8.92
CA TRP A 137 -7.25 2.81 -8.90
C TRP A 137 -6.54 3.70 -9.91
N LEU A 138 -5.33 4.12 -9.55
CA LEU A 138 -4.38 4.84 -10.39
C LEU A 138 -3.08 4.04 -10.44
N GLN A 139 -2.50 3.88 -11.62
CA GLN A 139 -1.32 3.05 -11.84
C GLN A 139 -0.27 3.77 -12.66
N ILE A 140 0.99 3.50 -12.33
CA ILE A 140 2.14 3.78 -13.19
C ILE A 140 2.97 2.52 -13.39
N THR A 141 3.37 2.31 -14.64
CA THR A 141 4.38 1.36 -15.07
C THR A 141 5.67 2.14 -15.32
N LEU A 142 6.73 1.76 -14.63
CA LEU A 142 8.08 2.27 -14.78
C LEU A 142 8.83 1.48 -15.87
N PRO A 143 9.95 2.00 -16.41
CA PRO A 143 10.78 1.27 -17.36
C PRO A 143 11.15 -0.13 -16.86
N SER A 144 10.99 -1.13 -17.74
CA SER A 144 11.10 -2.56 -17.39
C SER A 144 12.52 -3.02 -17.08
N GLN A 145 13.53 -2.24 -17.48
CA GLN A 145 14.94 -2.62 -17.37
C GLN A 145 15.40 -2.73 -15.91
N GLN A 146 14.77 -2.00 -14.98
CA GLN A 146 15.22 -1.96 -13.59
C GLN A 146 14.06 -1.73 -12.62
N PRO A 147 13.65 -2.77 -11.86
CA PRO A 147 12.60 -2.64 -10.84
C PRO A 147 13.08 -1.78 -9.67
N ILE A 148 12.15 -1.05 -9.05
CA ILE A 148 12.44 -0.08 -7.99
C ILE A 148 11.94 -0.60 -6.65
N PHE A 149 12.69 -0.40 -5.57
CA PHE A 149 12.19 -0.44 -4.20
C PHE A 149 11.56 0.91 -3.88
N LEU A 150 10.24 0.96 -3.65
CA LEU A 150 9.58 2.20 -3.24
C LEU A 150 10.01 2.60 -1.82
N TYR A 151 10.61 3.77 -1.69
CA TYR A 151 11.17 4.28 -0.43
C TYR A 151 10.19 5.18 0.31
N LYS A 152 9.47 6.01 -0.44
CA LYS A 152 8.36 6.83 0.05
C LYS A 152 7.45 7.18 -1.12
N TYR A 153 6.23 7.60 -0.81
CA TYR A 153 5.36 8.26 -1.78
C TYR A 153 4.68 9.46 -1.13
N SER A 154 4.12 10.33 -1.95
CA SER A 154 3.25 11.39 -1.45
C SER A 154 2.04 11.59 -2.34
N ILE A 155 0.94 12.03 -1.73
CA ILE A 155 -0.33 12.27 -2.41
C ILE A 155 -0.77 13.71 -2.15
N LEU A 156 -1.13 14.42 -3.21
CA LEU A 156 -1.83 15.69 -3.15
C LEU A 156 -3.24 15.51 -3.72
N THR A 157 -4.25 15.99 -3.01
CA THR A 157 -5.64 16.03 -3.45
C THR A 157 -6.13 17.48 -3.51
N PRO A 158 -7.22 17.77 -4.27
CA PRO A 158 -7.62 19.16 -4.49
C PRO A 158 -7.96 19.86 -3.19
N VAL A 159 -7.69 21.17 -3.14
CA VAL A 159 -8.03 22.01 -1.98
C VAL A 159 -9.49 21.76 -1.59
N PRO A 160 -9.77 21.38 -0.32
CA PRO A 160 -11.12 21.17 0.17
C PRO A 160 -12.04 22.37 -0.12
N VAL A 161 -13.20 22.12 -0.72
CA VAL A 161 -14.22 23.14 -0.98
C VAL A 161 -15.43 22.86 -0.08
N GLY A 162 -15.95 23.88 0.58
CA GLY A 162 -17.13 23.74 1.46
C GLY A 162 -16.89 22.83 2.67
N GLY A 163 -15.64 22.67 3.11
CA GLY A 163 -15.26 21.80 4.23
C GLY A 163 -15.27 20.29 3.91
N ILE A 164 -15.47 19.92 2.64
CA ILE A 164 -15.40 18.52 2.21
C ILE A 164 -13.96 18.15 1.93
N MET A 165 -13.40 17.30 2.80
CA MET A 165 -12.03 16.82 2.68
C MET A 165 -11.92 15.81 1.54
N THR A 166 -10.98 16.02 0.63
CA THR A 166 -10.82 15.25 -0.61
C THR A 166 -9.81 14.11 -0.50
N PHE A 167 -9.07 14.03 0.61
CA PHE A 167 -8.08 12.99 0.82
C PHE A 167 -8.75 11.63 1.13
N PRO A 168 -8.28 10.49 0.59
CA PRO A 168 -8.84 9.18 0.91
C PRO A 168 -8.75 8.80 2.39
N SER A 169 -9.75 8.08 2.92
CA SER A 169 -9.71 7.54 4.28
C SER A 169 -9.08 6.14 4.32
N LYS A 170 -9.37 5.28 3.32
CA LYS A 170 -8.76 3.96 3.17
C LYS A 170 -8.24 3.76 1.78
N PHE A 171 -6.95 3.45 1.70
CA PHE A 171 -6.28 3.17 0.45
C PHE A 171 -5.07 2.28 0.69
N MET A 172 -4.52 1.76 -0.39
CA MET A 172 -3.32 0.95 -0.36
C MET A 172 -2.46 1.24 -1.58
N VAL A 173 -1.16 1.06 -1.42
CA VAL A 173 -0.22 0.98 -2.54
C VAL A 173 0.15 -0.50 -2.69
N VAL A 174 0.11 -0.97 -3.94
CA VAL A 174 0.51 -2.33 -4.30
C VAL A 174 1.56 -2.29 -5.40
N GLY A 175 2.39 -3.32 -5.43
CA GLY A 175 3.47 -3.49 -6.39
C GLY A 175 3.28 -4.75 -7.21
N SER A 176 3.71 -4.73 -8.47
CA SER A 176 3.70 -5.90 -9.34
C SER A 176 4.92 -5.94 -10.26
N SER A 177 5.35 -7.16 -10.63
CA SER A 177 6.37 -7.39 -11.64
C SER A 177 5.79 -7.63 -13.04
N ASP A 178 4.49 -7.91 -13.16
CA ASP A 178 3.82 -8.34 -14.39
C ASP A 178 2.53 -7.57 -14.72
N GLY A 179 2.07 -6.70 -13.82
CA GLY A 179 0.81 -5.94 -13.94
C GLY A 179 -0.46 -6.77 -13.68
N VAL A 180 -0.32 -8.05 -13.31
CA VAL A 180 -1.43 -9.00 -13.10
C VAL A 180 -1.48 -9.47 -11.64
N ASN A 181 -0.35 -9.91 -11.10
CA ASN A 181 -0.20 -10.36 -9.72
C ASN A 181 0.33 -9.23 -8.85
N TRP A 182 -0.44 -8.83 -7.84
CA TRP A 182 -0.12 -7.69 -7.00
C TRP A 182 0.23 -8.11 -5.58
N ASP A 183 1.28 -7.51 -5.04
CA ASP A 183 1.75 -7.67 -3.68
C ASP A 183 1.49 -6.37 -2.88
N TYR A 184 1.24 -6.51 -1.58
CA TYR A 184 1.11 -5.36 -0.68
C TYR A 184 2.43 -4.57 -0.60
N VAL A 185 2.36 -3.26 -0.76
CA VAL A 185 3.47 -2.31 -0.53
C VAL A 185 3.18 -1.44 0.68
N ASP A 186 1.99 -0.87 0.77
CA ASP A 186 1.52 -0.11 1.93
C ASP A 186 0.00 -0.15 2.07
N GLN A 187 -0.51 0.06 3.28
CA GLN A 187 -1.94 0.14 3.56
C GLN A 187 -2.21 1.23 4.59
N GLN A 188 -3.15 2.12 4.25
CA GLN A 188 -3.53 3.26 5.06
C GLN A 188 -5.02 3.17 5.44
N ASN A 189 -5.30 3.39 6.71
CA ASN A 189 -6.65 3.50 7.26
C ASN A 189 -6.67 4.67 8.24
N LEU A 190 -7.08 5.84 7.75
CA LEU A 190 -7.00 7.11 8.44
C LEU A 190 -8.29 7.37 9.22
N SER A 191 -8.16 7.63 10.52
CA SER A 191 -9.27 8.04 11.38
C SER A 191 -9.62 9.53 11.23
N THR A 192 -8.67 10.34 10.77
CA THR A 192 -8.82 11.80 10.59
C THR A 192 -8.43 12.20 9.18
N PRO A 193 -9.19 13.08 8.50
CA PRO A 193 -8.80 13.61 7.21
C PRO A 193 -7.44 14.29 7.24
N ARG A 194 -6.69 14.15 6.15
CA ARG A 194 -5.50 14.95 5.90
C ARG A 194 -5.92 16.22 5.19
N ASP A 195 -5.44 17.34 5.68
CA ASP A 195 -5.72 18.65 5.11
C ASP A 195 -4.63 19.00 4.09
N THR A 196 -5.04 19.19 2.83
CA THR A 196 -4.18 19.62 1.72
C THR A 196 -4.47 21.07 1.31
N SER A 197 -5.16 21.85 2.15
CA SER A 197 -5.55 23.24 1.84
C SER A 197 -4.37 24.19 1.61
N ASP A 198 -3.19 23.87 2.14
CA ASP A 198 -1.96 24.63 1.91
C ASP A 198 -1.21 24.20 0.64
N GLY A 199 -1.80 23.28 -0.14
CA GLY A 199 -1.23 22.75 -1.38
C GLY A 199 -0.05 21.80 -1.15
N LYS A 200 0.19 21.34 0.08
CA LYS A 200 1.30 20.41 0.36
C LYS A 200 0.85 18.96 0.29
N PRO A 201 1.67 18.08 -0.31
CA PRO A 201 1.35 16.67 -0.39
C PRO A 201 1.55 15.98 0.97
N VAL A 202 0.75 14.95 1.23
CA VAL A 202 0.88 14.09 2.41
C VAL A 202 1.89 12.99 2.10
N VAL A 203 2.94 12.88 2.92
CA VAL A 203 4.07 11.96 2.70
C VAL A 203 3.93 10.69 3.54
N PHE A 204 4.23 9.56 2.93
CA PHE A 204 4.27 8.22 3.55
C PHE A 204 5.64 7.59 3.32
N ASN A 205 6.35 7.31 4.40
CA ASN A 205 7.66 6.67 4.39
C ASN A 205 7.50 5.14 4.47
N LEU A 206 8.30 4.39 3.71
CA LEU A 206 8.16 2.93 3.60
C LEU A 206 9.47 2.20 3.86
N ASN A 207 9.36 0.98 4.40
CA ASN A 207 10.42 -0.03 4.39
C ASN A 207 9.95 -1.24 3.59
N VAL A 208 10.14 -1.20 2.28
CA VAL A 208 9.73 -2.31 1.40
C VAL A 208 10.87 -3.30 1.25
N THR A 209 10.57 -4.60 1.19
CA THR A 209 11.57 -5.66 0.98
C THR A 209 11.60 -6.21 -0.44
N LYS A 210 10.67 -5.76 -1.30
CA LYS A 210 10.52 -6.19 -2.69
C LYS A 210 10.54 -4.97 -3.60
N ASN A 211 10.94 -5.19 -4.85
CA ASN A 211 10.96 -4.18 -5.90
C ASN A 211 10.01 -4.55 -7.04
N TYR A 212 9.54 -3.54 -7.76
CA TYR A 212 8.49 -3.68 -8.77
C TYR A 212 8.69 -2.68 -9.91
N ASN A 213 8.11 -3.00 -11.08
CA ASN A 213 8.00 -2.08 -12.21
C ASN A 213 6.61 -1.43 -12.26
N TYR A 214 5.61 -2.03 -11.62
CA TYR A 214 4.24 -1.53 -11.58
C TYR A 214 3.90 -1.12 -10.16
N TYR A 215 3.33 0.08 -10.04
CA TYR A 215 2.78 0.59 -8.79
C TYR A 215 1.34 1.01 -9.02
N ARG A 216 0.44 0.60 -8.12
CA ARG A 216 -0.97 0.98 -8.16
C ARG A 216 -1.44 1.47 -6.80
N LEU A 217 -2.06 2.64 -6.80
CA LEU A 217 -2.84 3.19 -5.70
C LEU A 217 -4.28 2.68 -5.85
N ILE A 218 -4.80 2.00 -4.83
CA ILE A 218 -6.20 1.54 -4.79
C ILE A 218 -6.90 2.27 -3.65
N VAL A 219 -8.01 2.95 -3.94
CA VAL A 219 -8.79 3.70 -2.94
C VAL A 219 -10.14 3.02 -2.74
N SER A 220 -10.34 2.49 -1.54
CA SER A 220 -11.56 1.75 -1.17
C SER A 220 -12.56 2.59 -0.40
N GLU A 221 -12.12 3.72 0.18
CA GLU A 221 -12.99 4.59 0.97
C GLU A 221 -12.48 6.04 0.99
N MET A 222 -13.42 6.97 0.85
CA MET A 222 -13.20 8.40 1.02
C MET A 222 -13.84 8.86 2.33
N PHE A 223 -13.42 10.01 2.87
CA PHE A 223 -14.22 10.65 3.93
C PHE A 223 -15.62 11.03 3.42
N LYS A 224 -16.53 11.25 4.37
CA LYS A 224 -17.93 11.61 4.12
C LYS A 224 -18.09 12.66 3.02
N GLN A 225 -19.22 12.62 2.32
CA GLN A 225 -19.63 13.60 1.31
C GLN A 225 -18.73 13.68 0.06
N ASN A 226 -17.89 12.66 -0.17
CA ASN A 226 -17.21 12.46 -1.44
C ASN A 226 -17.97 11.44 -2.29
N SER A 227 -18.23 11.79 -3.54
CA SER A 227 -18.83 10.90 -4.55
C SER A 227 -17.82 10.40 -5.58
N VAL A 228 -16.67 11.08 -5.69
CA VAL A 228 -15.60 10.82 -6.68
C VAL A 228 -14.24 10.93 -6.00
N LEU A 229 -13.22 10.33 -6.62
CA LEU A 229 -11.83 10.48 -6.21
C LEU A 229 -11.13 11.47 -7.13
N ARG A 230 -10.31 12.35 -6.54
CA ARG A 230 -9.44 13.27 -7.26
C ARG A 230 -8.03 13.24 -6.69
N ILE A 231 -7.02 13.14 -7.56
CA ILE A 231 -5.60 13.18 -7.20
C ILE A 231 -4.89 14.22 -8.07
N ASN A 232 -4.36 15.28 -7.46
CA ASN A 232 -3.51 16.25 -8.16
C ASN A 232 -2.11 15.69 -8.41
N GLU A 233 -1.58 14.97 -7.43
CA GLU A 233 -0.24 14.42 -7.51
C GLU A 233 -0.17 13.09 -6.78
N TRP A 234 0.47 12.12 -7.43
CA TRP A 234 0.99 10.93 -6.77
C TRP A 234 2.48 10.81 -7.08
N ALA A 235 3.30 11.29 -6.15
CA ALA A 235 4.74 11.26 -6.30
C ALA A 235 5.32 9.97 -5.73
N LEU A 236 6.23 9.35 -6.46
CA LEU A 236 6.92 8.12 -6.08
C LEU A 236 8.41 8.38 -5.95
N TYR A 237 9.00 7.89 -4.86
CA TYR A 237 10.43 7.96 -4.62
C TYR A 237 10.95 6.57 -4.31
N GLY A 238 12.09 6.19 -4.87
CA GLY A 238 12.60 4.85 -4.69
C GLY A 238 14.10 4.71 -4.82
N THR A 239 14.57 3.48 -4.70
CA THR A 239 15.98 3.09 -4.83
C THR A 239 16.07 1.83 -5.67
N THR A 240 17.20 1.59 -6.35
CA THR A 240 17.38 0.34 -7.11
C THR A 240 17.94 -0.79 -6.25
N GLU A 241 18.42 -0.45 -5.06
CA GLU A 241 18.89 -1.39 -4.04
C GLU A 241 17.99 -1.28 -2.83
N HIS A 242 17.88 -2.36 -2.07
CA HIS A 242 17.12 -2.36 -0.84
C HIS A 242 17.79 -1.47 0.21
N VAL A 243 17.08 -0.44 0.67
CA VAL A 243 17.54 0.50 1.69
C VAL A 243 16.50 0.61 2.79
N VAL A 244 16.95 0.56 4.04
CA VAL A 244 16.08 0.80 5.20
C VAL A 244 15.83 2.29 5.34
N ASN A 245 14.57 2.71 5.25
CA ASN A 245 14.14 4.07 5.48
C ASN A 245 14.02 4.33 6.98
N LYS A 246 15.03 4.99 7.56
CA LYS A 246 15.06 5.27 9.01
C LYS A 246 13.90 6.16 9.49
N GLU A 247 13.33 6.98 8.61
CA GLU A 247 12.21 7.89 8.94
C GLU A 247 10.90 7.14 9.26
N THR A 248 10.78 5.89 8.83
CA THR A 248 9.64 5.02 9.20
C THR A 248 9.59 4.70 10.70
N PHE A 249 10.74 4.74 11.39
CA PHE A 249 10.86 4.39 12.81
C PHE A 249 10.75 5.59 13.74
N VAL A 250 10.75 6.82 13.20
CA VAL A 250 10.73 8.06 13.99
C VAL A 250 9.41 8.24 14.75
N GLY A 251 8.36 7.51 14.37
CA GLY A 251 7.09 7.44 15.11
C GLY A 251 7.05 6.50 16.32
N MET A 252 8.11 5.68 16.55
CA MET A 252 8.12 4.66 17.62
C MET A 252 9.06 4.96 18.80
N ASN A 253 9.73 6.12 18.84
CA ASN A 253 10.61 6.48 19.96
C ASN A 253 10.32 7.89 20.52
N SER A 254 9.44 7.95 21.50
CA SER A 254 9.66 8.79 22.70
C SER A 254 10.56 8.05 23.71
N PHE A 255 11.57 7.34 23.24
CA PHE A 255 12.64 6.82 24.09
C PHE A 255 13.96 7.46 23.65
N SER A 256 14.59 8.09 24.64
CA SER A 256 15.86 8.82 24.55
C SER A 256 16.94 8.04 23.80
N PRO A 257 17.83 8.71 23.04
CA PRO A 257 18.77 8.04 22.16
C PRO A 257 19.80 7.26 22.97
N ILE A 258 19.75 5.93 22.91
CA ILE A 258 20.95 5.13 23.13
C ILE A 258 21.77 5.25 21.85
N THR A 259 22.87 5.98 21.95
CA THR A 259 23.91 6.13 20.94
C THR A 259 24.35 4.75 20.46
N TYR A 260 24.01 4.40 19.22
CA TYR A 260 24.49 3.17 18.58
C TYR A 260 25.67 3.54 17.67
N GLU A 261 26.87 3.56 18.23
CA GLU A 261 28.11 3.54 17.44
C GLU A 261 28.28 2.14 16.81
N ILE A 262 27.90 1.99 15.53
CA ILE A 262 28.30 0.81 14.77
C ILE A 262 29.73 1.00 14.29
N SER A 263 30.68 0.62 15.14
CA SER A 263 32.05 0.37 14.71
C SER A 263 32.13 -1.01 14.03
N GLN A 264 32.40 -0.98 12.72
CA GLN A 264 33.29 -1.90 11.97
C GLN A 264 33.41 -3.37 12.45
N ARG A 265 32.31 -4.10 12.68
CA ARG A 265 32.37 -5.56 12.78
C ARG A 265 31.64 -6.21 11.63
N LYS A 266 32.41 -6.84 10.75
CA LYS A 266 31.96 -7.92 9.85
C LYS A 266 31.09 -8.87 10.67
N ILE A 267 29.78 -8.85 10.44
CA ILE A 267 28.89 -9.87 10.97
C ILE A 267 29.20 -11.13 10.17
N LYS A 268 30.04 -12.00 10.73
CA LYS A 268 30.06 -13.41 10.32
C LYS A 268 28.71 -13.98 10.71
N TYR A 269 28.05 -14.64 9.76
CA TYR A 269 26.94 -15.54 10.06
C TYR A 269 27.34 -16.45 11.22
N VAL A 270 26.67 -16.29 12.35
CA VAL A 270 26.75 -17.22 13.47
C VAL A 270 25.62 -18.21 13.25
N ASP A 271 25.98 -19.48 13.07
CA ASP A 271 25.07 -20.61 13.03
C ASP A 271 24.10 -20.55 14.22
N TYR A 272 22.82 -20.45 13.93
CA TYR A 272 21.76 -20.53 14.93
C TYR A 272 21.55 -22.00 15.32
N LYS A 273 22.43 -22.53 16.18
CA LYS A 273 22.13 -23.73 16.97
C LYS A 273 21.31 -23.32 18.20
N ASN A 274 20.00 -23.16 18.02
CA ASN A 274 19.04 -23.33 19.11
C ASN A 274 18.44 -24.74 19.02
N SER A 275 19.13 -25.73 19.59
CA SER A 275 18.53 -27.01 19.93
C SER A 275 18.04 -26.93 21.38
N VAL A 276 16.86 -26.35 21.58
CA VAL A 276 16.02 -26.72 22.72
C VAL A 276 15.05 -27.75 22.15
N SER A 277 15.22 -29.02 22.55
CA SER A 277 14.43 -30.11 21.98
C SER A 277 12.95 -29.90 22.29
N LEU A 278 12.07 -30.12 21.28
CA LEU A 278 10.62 -30.10 21.46
C LEU A 278 10.14 -30.98 22.64
N GLU A 279 10.92 -31.99 23.02
CA GLU A 279 10.67 -32.86 24.18
C GLU A 279 10.65 -32.12 25.53
N GLU A 280 11.49 -31.10 25.73
CA GLU A 280 11.50 -30.31 26.97
C GLU A 280 10.32 -29.32 27.05
N GLN A 281 9.86 -28.83 25.90
CA GLN A 281 8.69 -27.96 25.83
C GLN A 281 7.40 -28.76 26.04
N ASN A 282 7.31 -29.98 25.50
CA ASN A 282 6.17 -30.87 25.69
C ASN A 282 6.06 -31.36 27.15
N LYS A 283 7.17 -31.68 27.82
CA LYS A 283 7.16 -32.03 29.26
C LYS A 283 6.66 -30.90 30.16
N LYS A 284 6.99 -29.64 29.82
CA LYS A 284 6.47 -28.47 30.55
C LYS A 284 4.96 -28.30 30.33
N ALA A 285 4.47 -28.48 29.11
CA ALA A 285 3.04 -28.40 28.80
C ALA A 285 2.23 -29.51 29.52
N GLU A 286 2.74 -30.75 29.57
CA GLU A 286 2.09 -31.87 30.26
C GLU A 286 1.99 -31.64 31.77
N SER A 287 3.03 -31.05 32.39
CA SER A 287 3.01 -30.74 33.83
C SER A 287 1.95 -29.69 34.22
N TYR A 288 1.66 -28.73 33.33
CA TYR A 288 0.61 -27.72 33.53
C TYR A 288 -0.81 -28.29 33.39
N ILE A 289 -1.02 -29.25 32.49
CA ILE A 289 -2.33 -29.91 32.30
C ILE A 289 -2.66 -30.82 33.49
N LEU A 290 -1.67 -31.53 34.03
CA LEU A 290 -1.84 -32.40 35.21
C LEU A 290 -2.10 -31.62 36.51
N GLN A 291 -1.65 -30.38 36.61
CA GLN A 291 -1.88 -29.53 37.78
C GLN A 291 -3.32 -29.00 37.80
N ASN A 292 -3.90 -28.69 36.64
CA ASN A 292 -5.29 -28.20 36.51
C ASN A 292 -6.35 -29.32 36.53
N GLN A 293 -5.97 -30.59 36.53
CA GLN A 293 -6.89 -31.73 36.72
C GLN A 293 -6.99 -32.20 38.18
N LYS A 294 -6.18 -31.64 39.09
CA LYS A 294 -6.23 -31.93 40.53
C LYS A 294 -7.19 -31.03 41.32
N ASP A 295 -7.60 -29.91 40.72
CA ASP A 295 -8.59 -29.01 41.29
C ASP A 295 -9.95 -29.26 40.62
N ASP A 296 -10.93 -29.61 41.45
CA ASP A 296 -12.36 -29.85 41.21
C ASP A 296 -12.94 -29.49 39.81
N PRO A 297 -13.53 -30.46 39.05
CA PRO A 297 -14.00 -30.23 37.67
C PRO A 297 -15.18 -29.27 37.51
N THR A 298 -15.75 -28.72 38.57
CA THR A 298 -16.96 -27.88 38.50
C THR A 298 -16.71 -26.37 38.35
N ASN A 299 -15.47 -25.91 38.12
CA ASN A 299 -15.18 -24.46 38.02
C ASN A 299 -14.49 -24.01 36.72
N LEU A 300 -14.72 -24.71 35.60
CA LEU A 300 -14.14 -24.40 34.29
C LEU A 300 -14.84 -23.29 33.50
N GLN A 301 -15.67 -22.45 34.13
CA GLN A 301 -16.40 -21.39 33.41
C GLN A 301 -15.85 -19.96 33.59
N ASN A 302 -14.94 -19.68 34.53
CA ASN A 302 -14.52 -18.30 34.80
C ASN A 302 -13.03 -18.18 35.12
N ASN A 303 -12.15 -18.38 34.13
CA ASN A 303 -10.82 -17.75 34.06
C ASN A 303 -10.13 -18.13 32.75
N ILE A 304 -10.46 -17.41 31.67
CA ILE A 304 -9.55 -17.27 30.54
C ILE A 304 -8.99 -15.86 30.63
N ASP A 305 -7.76 -15.76 31.11
CA ASP A 305 -6.96 -14.54 31.01
C ASP A 305 -6.52 -14.42 29.54
N THR A 306 -7.21 -13.57 28.76
CA THR A 306 -7.07 -13.47 27.30
C THR A 306 -5.78 -12.76 26.84
N SER A 307 -4.76 -12.69 27.67
CA SER A 307 -3.53 -11.92 27.40
C SER A 307 -2.43 -12.69 26.65
N LEU A 308 -2.66 -13.95 26.23
CA LEU A 308 -1.64 -14.79 25.56
C LEU A 308 -2.10 -15.51 24.27
N LEU A 309 -3.23 -15.12 23.67
CA LEU A 309 -3.65 -15.66 22.38
C LEU A 309 -2.96 -14.92 21.22
N LEU A 310 -1.77 -15.38 20.84
CA LEU A 310 -1.19 -15.11 19.52
C LEU A 310 -2.01 -15.85 18.44
N PRO A 311 -2.29 -15.23 17.28
CA PRO A 311 -3.07 -15.86 16.21
C PRO A 311 -2.20 -16.89 15.50
N GLY A 312 -2.29 -18.16 15.91
CA GLY A 312 -1.46 -19.19 15.29
C GLY A 312 -1.61 -20.61 15.83
N VAL A 313 -2.74 -21.00 16.41
CA VAL A 313 -3.04 -22.43 16.63
C VAL A 313 -4.54 -22.65 16.47
N LEU A 314 -4.97 -22.94 15.24
CA LEU A 314 -6.29 -23.50 14.99
C LEU A 314 -6.11 -24.81 14.23
N ILE A 315 -5.68 -25.87 14.91
CA ILE A 315 -5.73 -27.23 14.37
C ILE A 315 -6.11 -28.21 15.48
N GLY A 316 -7.29 -28.81 15.33
CA GLY A 316 -7.50 -30.24 15.63
C GLY A 316 -8.00 -30.62 17.03
N ILE A 317 -9.26 -30.35 17.35
CA ILE A 317 -10.06 -31.27 18.18
C ILE A 317 -11.41 -31.50 17.50
N LEU A 318 -11.39 -32.33 16.46
CA LEU A 318 -12.56 -33.02 15.96
C LEU A 318 -12.12 -34.44 15.60
N ALA A 319 -12.85 -35.41 16.16
CA ALA A 319 -12.79 -36.84 15.92
C ALA A 319 -11.67 -37.66 16.61
N LEU A 320 -12.07 -38.41 17.64
CA LEU A 320 -11.81 -39.85 17.91
C LEU A 320 -12.33 -40.15 19.34
N SER A 321 -13.61 -40.48 19.50
CA SER A 321 -14.17 -41.86 19.54
C SER A 321 -13.61 -42.75 20.65
N PHE A 322 -14.46 -43.19 21.58
CA PHE A 322 -14.70 -44.58 22.04
C PHE A 322 -15.56 -44.52 23.32
N HIS A 323 -16.83 -44.92 23.29
CA HIS A 323 -17.30 -46.29 23.55
C HIS A 323 -16.67 -46.93 24.80
N TYR A 324 -17.25 -46.68 25.98
CA TYR A 324 -17.44 -47.67 27.05
C TYR A 324 -18.25 -47.05 28.21
N TYR A 325 -19.46 -47.53 28.49
CA TYR A 325 -19.80 -48.02 29.83
C TYR A 325 -21.08 -48.85 29.81
N SER A 326 -20.91 -50.11 30.19
CA SER A 326 -21.95 -51.07 30.54
C SER A 326 -22.40 -50.88 31.99
N ARG A 327 -23.67 -51.23 32.27
CA ARG A 327 -24.22 -51.68 33.57
C ARG A 327 -24.21 -50.67 34.73
N ARG A 328 -25.39 -50.20 35.10
CA ARG A 328 -26.29 -50.91 36.04
C ARG A 328 -27.74 -50.55 35.76
#